data_AF-A0A2D9LWV3-F1
#
_entry.id   AF-A0A2D9LWV3-F1
#
_cell.length_a   1.000
_cell.length_b   1.000
_cell.length_c   1.000
_cell.angle_alpha   90.00
_cell.angle_beta   90.00
_cell.angle_gamma   90.00
#
_symmetry.space_group_name_H-M   'P 1'
#
loop_
_entity.id
_entity.type
_entity.pdbx_description
1 polymer ?
#
loop_
_entity_poly.entity_id
_entity_poly.type
_entity_poly.pdbx_seq_one_letter_code
_entity_poly.pdbx_strand_id
1 'polypeptide(L)'
;ETTNAGLQTLFEHWQGPVMAYPETSSEVKKGISDQVEPAIFAEHCRDWVESGVQIIGGCCGTTIEHIRSMVNELPDVVGIRR
;
A
#
# COMPACT_ATOMS: atom_id res chain seq x y z
N GLU A 1 -4.60 -1.93 -9.29
CA GLU A 1 -4.34 -1.11 -10.50
C GLU A 1 -4.54 0.41 -10.29
N THR A 2 -5.59 0.86 -9.59
CA THR A 2 -5.86 2.31 -9.39
C THR A 2 -4.81 3.05 -8.57
N THR A 3 -4.24 2.43 -7.52
CA THR A 3 -3.24 3.07 -6.66
C THR A 3 -1.98 3.48 -7.42
N ASN A 4 -1.49 2.65 -8.33
CA ASN A 4 -0.25 2.91 -9.08
C ASN A 4 -0.39 4.13 -10.00
N ALA A 5 -1.51 4.25 -10.72
CA ALA A 5 -1.79 5.41 -11.56
C ALA A 5 -1.87 6.70 -10.73
N GLY A 6 -2.52 6.64 -9.55
CA GLY A 6 -2.58 7.78 -8.63
C GLY A 6 -1.21 8.20 -8.10
N LEU A 7 -0.36 7.23 -7.74
CA LEU A 7 1.00 7.50 -7.29
C LEU A 7 1.86 8.14 -8.38
N GLN A 8 1.77 7.66 -9.62
CA GLN A 8 2.49 8.25 -10.75
C GLN A 8 2.10 9.72 -10.96
N THR A 9 0.80 10.01 -11.00
CA THR A 9 0.31 11.40 -11.10
C THR A 9 0.79 12.26 -9.93
N LEU A 10 0.79 11.73 -8.69
CA LEU A 10 1.34 12.46 -7.54
C LEU A 10 2.82 12.74 -7.71
N PHE A 11 3.64 11.77 -8.13
CA PHE A 11 5.07 11.97 -8.30
C PHE A 11 5.42 13.00 -9.38
N GLU A 12 4.63 13.08 -10.46
CA GLU A 12 4.79 14.07 -11.51
C GLU A 12 4.50 15.51 -11.04
N HIS A 13 3.58 15.68 -10.09
CA HIS A 13 3.07 17.00 -9.68
C HIS A 13 3.45 17.46 -8.28
N TRP A 14 3.97 16.57 -7.42
CA TRP A 14 4.20 16.86 -6.00
C TRP A 14 5.57 16.35 -5.53
N GLN A 15 6.36 17.24 -4.90
CA GLN A 15 7.72 16.94 -4.45
C GLN A 15 7.80 16.66 -2.93
N GLY A 16 6.72 16.92 -2.18
CA GLY A 16 6.66 16.62 -0.75
C GLY A 16 6.38 15.14 -0.45
N PRO A 17 6.28 14.75 0.84
CA PRO A 17 6.00 13.36 1.23
C PRO A 17 4.71 12.81 0.60
N VAL A 18 4.73 11.52 0.25
CA VAL A 18 3.59 10.77 -0.29
C VAL A 18 3.28 9.58 0.61
N MET A 19 1.98 9.35 0.85
CA MET A 19 1.46 8.23 1.63
C MET A 19 0.59 7.32 0.76
N ALA A 20 0.68 6.01 0.96
CA ALA A 20 -0.28 5.03 0.45
C ALA A 20 -0.86 4.18 1.60
N TYR A 21 -2.18 4.02 1.65
CA TYR A 21 -2.87 3.22 2.67
C TYR A 21 -4.12 2.55 2.06
N PRO A 22 -3.99 1.36 1.44
CA PRO A 22 -5.10 0.73 0.72
C PRO A 22 -6.08 0.05 1.68
N GLU A 23 -7.28 -0.22 1.17
CA GLU A 23 -8.24 -1.12 1.82
C GLU A 23 -7.88 -2.58 1.49
N THR A 24 -8.02 -3.48 2.47
CA THR A 24 -7.84 -4.93 2.27
C THR A 24 -9.16 -5.69 2.27
N SER A 25 -10.27 -4.98 2.45
CA SER A 25 -11.63 -5.48 2.27
C SER A 25 -12.45 -4.43 1.53
N SER A 26 -13.08 -4.78 0.43
CA SER A 26 -14.09 -3.91 -0.17
C SER A 26 -15.38 -3.99 0.65
N GLU A 27 -16.03 -2.86 0.92
CA GLU A 27 -17.30 -2.86 1.64
C GLU A 27 -18.32 -3.75 0.94
N VAL A 28 -18.70 -4.77 1.69
CA VAL A 28 -19.59 -5.86 1.33
C VAL A 28 -20.99 -5.31 1.06
N LYS A 29 -21.29 -4.91 -0.19
CA LYS A 29 -22.68 -4.89 -0.69
C LYS A 29 -23.20 -6.28 -1.07
N LYS A 30 -22.37 -7.33 -1.06
CA LYS A 30 -22.70 -8.64 -1.67
C LYS A 30 -22.27 -9.91 -0.90
N GLY A 31 -22.04 -9.83 0.41
CA GLY A 31 -21.86 -11.02 1.27
C GLY A 31 -20.61 -11.88 1.04
N ILE A 32 -19.65 -11.44 0.22
CA ILE A 32 -18.36 -12.12 0.01
C ILE A 32 -17.26 -11.09 0.25
N SER A 33 -16.44 -11.32 1.29
CA SER A 33 -15.22 -10.55 1.49
C SER A 33 -14.07 -11.26 0.79
N ASP A 34 -13.66 -10.76 -0.37
CA ASP A 34 -12.34 -11.07 -0.89
C ASP A 34 -11.34 -10.28 -0.03
N GLN A 35 -10.91 -10.88 1.08
CA GLN A 35 -9.89 -10.31 1.95
C GLN A 35 -8.55 -10.48 1.27
N VAL A 36 -7.79 -9.39 1.16
CA VAL A 36 -6.40 -9.46 0.69
C VAL A 36 -5.59 -10.16 1.77
N GLU A 37 -4.86 -11.22 1.41
CA GLU A 37 -3.98 -11.92 2.36
C GLU A 37 -2.84 -10.99 2.83
N PRO A 38 -2.38 -11.08 4.09
CA PRO A 38 -1.32 -10.24 4.64
C PRO A 38 -0.04 -10.18 3.78
N ALA A 39 0.36 -11.31 3.18
CA ALA A 39 1.55 -11.38 2.34
C ALA A 39 1.39 -10.58 1.04
N ILE A 40 0.22 -10.64 0.40
CA ILE A 40 -0.07 -9.90 -0.84
C ILE A 40 -0.16 -8.40 -0.55
N PHE A 41 -0.75 -8.03 0.59
CA PHE A 41 -0.74 -6.64 1.05
C PHE A 41 0.70 -6.13 1.25
N ALA A 42 1.56 -6.93 1.88
CA ALA A 42 2.96 -6.57 2.13
C ALA A 42 3.77 -6.42 0.83
N GLU A 43 3.58 -7.31 -0.15
CA GLU A 43 4.22 -7.23 -1.47
C GLU A 43 3.89 -5.90 -2.18
N HIS A 44 2.60 -5.53 -2.23
CA HIS A 44 2.21 -4.24 -2.81
C HIS A 44 2.77 -3.03 -2.04
N CYS A 45 2.80 -3.10 -0.71
CA CYS A 45 3.39 -2.05 0.11
C CYS A 45 4.89 -1.88 -0.19
N ARG A 46 5.61 -3.00 -0.36
CA ARG A 46 7.02 -3.01 -0.74
C ARG A 46 7.24 -2.36 -2.10
N ASP A 47 6.44 -2.72 -3.10
CA ASP A 47 6.53 -2.12 -4.45
C ASP A 47 6.38 -0.60 -4.41
N TRP A 48 5.46 -0.08 -3.59
CA TRP A 48 5.24 1.36 -3.44
C TRP A 48 6.39 2.05 -2.72
N VAL A 49 6.94 1.44 -1.66
CA VAL A 49 8.12 1.98 -0.97
C VAL A 49 9.35 1.98 -1.88
N GLU A 50 9.58 0.90 -2.63
CA GLU A 50 10.64 0.82 -3.64
C GLU A 50 10.44 1.81 -4.80
N SER A 51 9.21 2.28 -5.02
CA SER A 51 8.87 3.30 -6.01
C SER A 51 8.86 4.73 -5.44
N GLY A 52 9.22 4.92 -4.17
CA GLY A 52 9.41 6.24 -3.56
C GLY A 52 8.29 6.75 -2.65
N VAL A 53 7.32 5.89 -2.28
CA VAL A 53 6.35 6.22 -1.23
C VAL A 53 7.03 6.19 0.13
N GLN A 54 6.81 7.23 0.93
CA GLN A 54 7.55 7.47 2.18
C GLN A 54 6.76 7.07 3.42
N ILE A 55 5.44 7.00 3.32
CA ILE A 55 4.57 6.64 4.42
C ILE A 55 3.61 5.57 3.93
N ILE A 56 3.50 4.47 4.67
CA ILE A 56 2.73 3.31 4.27
C ILE A 56 1.86 2.85 5.44
N GLY A 57 0.65 2.42 5.16
CA GLY A 57 -0.29 1.94 6.16
C GLY A 57 -1.41 1.15 5.52
N GLY A 58 -2.53 1.01 6.22
CA GLY A 58 -3.73 0.39 5.68
C GLY A 58 -5.01 1.05 6.21
N CYS A 59 -6.08 0.87 5.47
CA CYS A 59 -7.40 1.45 5.73
C CYS A 59 -8.37 0.35 6.22
N CYS A 60 -9.58 0.29 5.64
CA CYS A 60 -10.59 -0.70 5.98
C CYS A 60 -10.10 -2.14 5.73
N GLY A 61 -10.36 -3.02 6.70
CA GLY A 61 -9.99 -4.43 6.66
C GLY A 61 -8.55 -4.73 7.09
N THR A 62 -7.67 -3.74 7.23
CA THR A 62 -6.28 -3.98 7.60
C THR A 62 -6.18 -4.42 9.06
N THR A 63 -5.55 -5.58 9.29
CA THR A 63 -5.38 -6.18 10.63
C THR A 63 -3.93 -6.12 11.11
N ILE A 64 -3.67 -6.59 12.33
CA ILE A 64 -2.31 -6.66 12.86
C ILE A 64 -1.43 -7.64 12.07
N GLU A 65 -2.01 -8.69 11.49
CA GLU A 65 -1.31 -9.64 10.62
C GLU A 65 -0.79 -8.95 9.36
N HIS A 66 -1.59 -8.06 8.76
CA HIS A 66 -1.19 -7.24 7.62
C HIS A 66 -0.02 -6.31 7.98
N ILE A 67 -0.14 -5.59 9.11
CA ILE A 67 0.91 -4.68 9.57
C ILE A 67 2.21 -5.43 9.88
N ARG A 68 2.15 -6.59 10.53
CA ARG A 68 3.33 -7.42 10.80
C ARG A 68 3.97 -7.91 9.50
N SER A 69 3.18 -8.41 8.56
CA SER A 69 3.69 -8.87 7.27
C SER A 69 4.34 -7.73 6.50
N MET A 70 3.71 -6.55 6.47
CA MET A 70 4.24 -5.34 5.86
C MET A 70 5.59 -4.96 6.49
N VAL A 71 5.65 -4.79 7.82
CA VAL A 71 6.90 -4.39 8.50
C VAL A 71 8.04 -5.36 8.25
N ASN A 72 7.77 -6.67 8.14
CA ASN A 72 8.80 -7.68 7.87
C ASN A 72 9.31 -7.66 6.41
N GLU A 73 8.49 -7.22 5.46
CA GLU A 73 8.79 -7.25 4.02
C GLU A 73 9.38 -5.94 3.50
N LEU A 74 9.10 -4.81 4.18
CA LEU A 74 9.55 -3.50 3.73
C LEU A 74 11.07 -3.34 3.82
N PRO A 75 11.71 -2.65 2.86
CA PRO A 75 13.12 -2.30 2.95
C PRO A 75 13.34 -1.19 3.97
N ASP A 76 14.54 -1.12 4.54
CA ASP A 76 14.97 -0.05 5.46
C ASP A 76 15.12 1.33 4.76
N VAL A 77 15.14 1.34 3.42
CA VAL A 77 15.35 2.54 2.60
C VAL A 77 14.24 2.70 1.57
N VAL A 78 13.78 3.94 1.42
CA VAL A 78 12.80 4.32 0.39
C VAL A 78 13.49 4.42 -0.96
N GLY A 79 12.86 3.90 -2.00
CA GLY A 79 13.39 3.94 -3.37
C GLY A 79 13.31 5.33 -4.00
N ILE A 80 13.94 5.46 -5.18
CA ILE A 80 13.85 6.68 -5.98
C ILE A 80 12.49 6.71 -6.68
N ARG A 81 11.85 7.87 -6.69
CA ARG A 81 10.57 8.06 -7.40
C ARG A 81 10.71 7.71 -8.87
N ARG A 82 9.80 6.85 -9.33
CA ARG A 82 9.69 6.38 -10.72
C ARG A 82 8.24 6.26 -11.12
#